data_AF-A0AA37Q1B3-F1
#
_entry.id   AF-A0AA37Q1B3-F1
#
_cell.length_a   1.000
_cell.length_b   1.000
_cell.length_c   1.000
_cell.angle_alpha   90.00
_cell.angle_beta   90.00
_cell.angle_gamma   90.00
#
_symmetry.space_group_name_H-M   'P 1'
#
loop_
_entity.id
_entity.type
_entity.pdbx_description
1 polymer ?
#
loop_
_entity_poly.entity_id
_entity_poly.type
_entity_poly.pdbx_seq_one_letter_code
_entity_poly.pdbx_strand_id
1 'polypeptide(L)'
;MVPMRRSIPVRALLPLLLPSVLTLLAAGCGGGAANTGDTAADTTAVVAPAAASSEEAAYAFTEADLDAWERGLAKEIELVRAAQARASAAATPQARGEATQAQWAETTVPQAAQSLGAAGVSYAATRRTVHRVLETLDFQGKIDGPMSLDTTNVAPELRARMTMDPYAELAPASAAALRARLDRVVPRWIEYVKLTAVAG
;
A
#
# COMPACT_ATOMS: atom_id res chain seq x y z
N MET A 1 -11.67 62.37 -11.83
CA MET A 1 -12.41 62.56 -10.56
C MET A 1 -12.44 61.22 -9.84
N VAL A 2 -11.74 61.16 -8.72
CA VAL A 2 -11.64 60.02 -7.79
C VAL A 2 -12.69 60.22 -6.71
N PRO A 3 -13.43 59.17 -6.31
CA PRO A 3 -13.79 59.00 -4.92
C PRO A 3 -12.99 57.85 -4.29
N MET A 4 -12.28 58.25 -3.23
CA MET A 4 -11.56 57.46 -2.25
C MET A 4 -12.51 56.74 -1.28
N ARG A 5 -11.98 55.65 -0.70
CA ARG A 5 -12.25 55.10 0.66
C ARG A 5 -13.61 54.37 0.84
N ARG A 6 -13.70 53.25 1.56
CA ARG A 6 -13.08 52.92 2.85
C ARG A 6 -12.86 51.42 3.02
N SER A 7 -11.69 51.06 3.54
CA SER A 7 -11.42 49.82 4.28
C SER A 7 -12.08 49.88 5.67
N ILE A 8 -12.62 48.75 6.16
CA ILE A 8 -12.82 48.50 7.59
C ILE A 8 -12.32 47.08 7.93
N PRO A 9 -11.46 46.92 8.96
CA PRO A 9 -10.96 45.65 9.48
C PRO A 9 -11.74 45.22 10.73
N VAL A 10 -11.84 43.92 11.04
CA VAL A 10 -12.06 43.46 12.43
C VAL A 10 -11.35 42.12 12.69
N ARG A 11 -10.45 42.16 13.66
CA ARG A 11 -9.82 41.05 14.40
C ARG A 11 -10.82 40.42 15.38
N ALA A 12 -10.78 39.11 15.57
CA ALA A 12 -11.01 38.43 16.87
C ALA A 12 -10.40 37.01 16.77
N LEU A 13 -9.26 36.70 17.40
CA LEU A 13 -9.09 36.20 18.78
C LEU A 13 -10.02 35.00 19.09
N LEU A 14 -9.52 33.76 19.01
CA LEU A 14 -8.90 32.93 20.09
C LEU A 14 -9.97 32.22 20.97
N PRO A 15 -9.60 31.22 21.80
CA PRO A 15 -9.78 29.78 21.61
C PRO A 15 -10.88 29.19 22.52
N LEU A 16 -11.33 27.95 22.30
CA LEU A 16 -12.11 27.24 23.31
C LEU A 16 -11.61 25.80 23.48
N LEU A 17 -10.94 25.63 24.61
CA LEU A 17 -10.56 24.38 25.26
C LEU A 17 -11.76 23.47 25.46
N LEU A 18 -11.57 22.16 25.26
CA LEU A 18 -12.41 21.12 25.85
C LEU A 18 -11.50 19.98 26.36
N PRO A 19 -11.39 19.78 27.69
CA PRO A 19 -10.64 18.69 28.27
C PRO A 19 -11.53 17.45 28.36
N SER A 20 -11.23 16.41 27.58
CA SER A 20 -11.84 15.10 27.78
C SER A 20 -11.12 14.35 28.89
N VAL A 21 -11.74 14.44 30.05
CA VAL A 21 -11.57 13.59 31.24
C VAL A 21 -11.59 12.11 30.84
N LEU A 22 -10.54 11.37 31.16
CA LEU A 22 -10.58 9.91 31.20
C LEU A 22 -10.11 9.43 32.58
N THR A 23 -11.09 9.18 33.45
CA THR A 23 -10.93 8.47 34.73
C THR A 23 -11.54 7.08 34.59
N LEU A 24 -10.75 6.06 34.92
CA LEU A 24 -11.04 4.88 35.78
C LEU A 24 -10.03 3.76 35.43
N LEU A 25 -9.05 3.50 36.31
CA LEU A 25 -9.08 2.52 37.40
C LEU A 25 -9.33 1.06 36.95
N ALA A 26 -8.32 0.19 37.04
CA ALA A 26 -8.12 -0.68 38.23
C ALA A 26 -7.15 -1.86 37.96
N ALA A 27 -6.19 -1.99 38.88
CA ALA A 27 -5.74 -3.19 39.60
C ALA A 27 -4.92 -4.33 38.91
N GLY A 28 -3.79 -4.65 39.55
CA GLY A 28 -3.05 -5.93 39.45
C GLY A 28 -1.52 -5.78 39.54
N CYS A 29 -0.95 -5.32 40.65
CA CYS A 29 -0.31 -6.11 41.73
C CYS A 29 1.07 -6.73 41.39
N GLY A 30 2.12 -6.28 42.11
CA GLY A 30 3.26 -7.12 42.49
C GLY A 30 4.65 -6.50 42.36
N GLY A 31 5.26 -6.08 43.49
CA GLY A 31 6.71 -6.02 43.68
C GLY A 31 7.31 -4.63 43.87
N GLY A 32 7.68 -4.29 45.11
CA GLY A 32 8.14 -2.96 45.52
C GLY A 32 9.67 -2.74 45.54
N ALA A 33 9.98 -1.45 45.79
CA ALA A 33 11.18 -0.85 46.39
C ALA A 33 12.31 -0.34 45.47
N ALA A 34 12.30 0.99 45.34
CA ALA A 34 13.42 1.94 45.45
C ALA A 34 14.54 1.94 44.40
N ASN A 35 14.57 2.99 43.56
CA ASN A 35 15.69 3.92 43.60
C ASN A 35 15.34 5.28 42.97
N THR A 36 15.56 6.33 43.77
CA THR A 36 15.55 7.74 43.36
C THR A 36 16.86 8.01 42.63
N GLY A 37 16.80 8.53 41.40
CA GLY A 37 17.98 8.87 40.61
C GLY A 37 17.60 9.71 39.41
N ASP A 38 17.68 11.03 39.61
CA ASP A 38 17.59 12.06 38.60
C ASP A 38 18.67 11.86 37.52
N THR A 39 18.27 11.71 36.26
CA THR A 39 19.11 12.11 35.11
C THR A 39 18.21 12.35 33.89
N ALA A 40 18.08 13.61 33.53
CA ALA A 40 17.60 14.02 32.22
C ALA A 40 18.53 13.46 31.13
N ALA A 41 18.02 12.54 30.33
CA ALA A 41 18.64 12.11 29.08
C ALA A 41 17.65 12.37 27.95
N ASP A 42 17.85 13.52 27.30
CA ASP A 42 17.35 13.84 25.98
C ASP A 42 17.72 12.69 25.03
N THR A 43 16.73 11.88 24.66
CA THR A 43 16.88 10.89 23.59
C THR A 43 15.92 11.28 22.49
N THR A 44 16.44 12.08 21.56
CA THR A 44 15.87 12.24 20.23
C THR A 44 15.81 10.85 19.61
N ALA A 45 14.63 10.24 19.63
CA ALA A 45 14.38 8.99 18.92
C ALA A 45 14.49 9.29 17.43
N VAL A 46 15.68 9.09 16.88
CA VAL A 46 15.87 8.94 15.44
C VAL A 46 15.08 7.69 15.04
N VAL A 47 13.87 7.90 14.54
CA VAL A 47 13.10 6.88 13.84
C VAL A 47 13.90 6.57 12.58
N ALA A 48 14.76 5.55 12.67
CA ALA A 48 15.38 4.96 11.50
C ALA A 48 14.26 4.53 10.54
N PRO A 49 14.39 4.78 9.23
CA PRO A 49 13.41 4.26 8.28
C PRO A 49 13.36 2.74 8.47
N ALA A 50 12.17 2.23 8.75
CA ALA A 50 11.93 0.80 8.80
C ALA A 50 12.36 0.21 7.45
N ALA A 51 13.49 -0.50 7.45
CA ALA A 51 13.77 -1.44 6.39
C ALA A 51 12.61 -2.43 6.38
N ALA A 52 11.73 -2.30 5.39
CA ALA A 52 10.62 -3.21 5.16
C ALA A 52 11.20 -4.57 4.72
N SER A 53 11.59 -5.37 5.70
CA SER A 53 11.98 -6.77 5.53
C SER A 53 11.47 -7.56 6.73
N SER A 54 10.19 -7.37 7.03
CA SER A 54 9.44 -8.39 7.75
C SER A 54 8.93 -9.36 6.69
N GLU A 55 9.56 -10.53 6.61
CA GLU A 55 9.05 -11.69 5.87
C GLU A 55 7.72 -12.12 6.48
N GLU A 56 6.66 -11.37 6.19
CA GLU A 56 5.31 -11.78 6.51
C GLU A 56 5.00 -13.01 5.66
N ALA A 57 4.66 -14.11 6.33
CA ALA A 57 4.34 -15.37 5.69
C ALA A 57 3.29 -15.19 4.60
N ALA A 58 3.42 -15.95 3.51
CA ALA A 58 2.48 -15.89 2.40
C ALA A 58 1.05 -16.18 2.88
N TYR A 59 0.09 -15.39 2.41
CA TYR A 59 -1.31 -15.58 2.78
C TYR A 59 -1.85 -16.84 2.12
N ALA A 60 -2.46 -17.73 2.90
CA ALA A 60 -3.13 -18.93 2.40
C ALA A 60 -4.50 -18.57 1.82
N PHE A 61 -4.52 -18.13 0.56
CA PHE A 61 -5.75 -17.77 -0.14
C PHE A 61 -6.51 -18.99 -0.67
N THR A 62 -7.83 -18.86 -0.77
CA THR A 62 -8.75 -19.80 -1.41
C THR A 62 -9.00 -19.42 -2.87
N GLU A 63 -9.75 -20.26 -3.59
CA GLU A 63 -10.24 -19.93 -4.93
C GLU A 63 -11.15 -18.69 -4.96
N ALA A 64 -11.99 -18.53 -3.93
CA ALA A 64 -12.88 -17.37 -3.82
C ALA A 64 -12.10 -16.07 -3.60
N ASP A 65 -10.98 -16.15 -2.88
CA ASP A 65 -10.06 -15.01 -2.71
C ASP A 65 -9.39 -14.65 -4.02
N LEU A 66 -9.03 -15.64 -4.85
CA LEU A 66 -8.45 -15.40 -6.18
C LEU A 66 -9.48 -14.80 -7.15
N ASP A 67 -10.75 -15.21 -7.07
CA ASP A 67 -11.85 -14.56 -7.80
C ASP A 67 -12.11 -13.11 -7.33
N ALA A 68 -11.96 -12.85 -6.03
CA ALA A 68 -12.02 -11.51 -5.48
C ALA A 68 -10.82 -10.67 -5.93
N TRP A 69 -9.62 -11.25 -5.96
CA TRP A 69 -8.41 -10.63 -6.48
C TRP A 69 -8.57 -10.18 -7.92
N GLU A 70 -9.10 -11.04 -8.79
CA GLU A 70 -9.29 -10.68 -10.20
C GLU A 70 -10.24 -9.50 -10.40
N ARG A 71 -11.36 -9.48 -9.67
CA ARG A 71 -12.34 -8.38 -9.71
C ARG A 71 -11.76 -7.10 -9.11
N GLY A 72 -11.03 -7.24 -8.01
CA GLY A 72 -10.35 -6.11 -7.36
C GLY A 72 -9.29 -5.50 -8.27
N LEU A 73 -8.45 -6.31 -8.92
CA LEU A 73 -7.43 -5.82 -9.84
C LEU A 73 -8.05 -5.13 -11.07
N ALA A 74 -9.15 -5.67 -11.60
CA ALA A 74 -9.91 -4.98 -12.64
C ALA A 74 -10.40 -3.60 -12.16
N LYS A 75 -10.85 -3.51 -10.90
CA LYS A 75 -11.25 -2.22 -10.31
C LYS A 75 -10.06 -1.27 -10.14
N GLU A 76 -8.91 -1.75 -9.68
CA GLU A 76 -7.70 -0.94 -9.59
C GLU A 76 -7.32 -0.36 -10.96
N ILE A 77 -7.36 -1.16 -12.03
CA ILE A 77 -7.08 -0.70 -13.40
C ILE A 77 -8.03 0.44 -13.80
N GLU A 78 -9.33 0.32 -13.52
CA GLU A 78 -10.30 1.40 -13.78
C GLU A 78 -9.94 2.69 -13.01
N LEU A 79 -9.58 2.57 -11.73
CA LEU A 79 -9.25 3.69 -10.86
C LEU A 79 -7.97 4.41 -11.34
N VAL A 80 -6.94 3.65 -11.70
CA VAL A 80 -5.69 4.19 -12.23
C VAL A 80 -5.95 4.92 -13.57
N ARG A 81 -6.71 4.31 -14.50
CA ARG A 81 -7.07 4.97 -15.76
C ARG A 81 -7.83 6.27 -15.53
N ALA A 82 -8.80 6.27 -14.62
CA ALA A 82 -9.57 7.47 -14.29
C ALA A 82 -8.68 8.56 -13.67
N ALA A 83 -7.73 8.19 -12.81
CA ALA A 83 -6.75 9.11 -12.23
C ALA A 83 -5.81 9.71 -13.31
N GLN A 84 -5.30 8.90 -14.23
CA GLN A 84 -4.45 9.36 -15.34
C GLN A 84 -5.19 10.30 -16.29
N ALA A 85 -6.45 9.99 -16.62
CA ALA A 85 -7.30 10.88 -17.41
C ALA A 85 -7.52 12.23 -16.72
N ARG A 86 -7.78 12.22 -15.40
CA ARG A 86 -7.89 13.46 -14.60
C ARG A 86 -6.58 14.25 -14.57
N ALA A 87 -5.44 13.58 -14.41
CA ALA A 87 -4.13 14.23 -14.40
C ALA A 87 -3.84 14.90 -15.75
N SER A 88 -4.18 14.23 -16.85
CA SER A 88 -4.00 14.74 -18.21
C SER A 88 -4.91 15.93 -18.52
N ALA A 89 -6.13 15.95 -17.99
CA ALA A 89 -7.10 17.03 -18.17
C ALA A 89 -6.92 18.20 -17.17
N ALA A 90 -6.03 18.09 -16.19
CA ALA A 90 -5.90 19.07 -15.12
C ALA A 90 -5.32 20.41 -15.60
N ALA A 91 -6.06 21.49 -15.37
CA ALA A 91 -5.66 22.86 -15.73
C ALA A 91 -4.61 23.47 -14.78
N THR A 92 -4.39 22.89 -13.60
CA THR A 92 -3.44 23.38 -12.60
C THR A 92 -2.45 22.30 -12.18
N PRO A 93 -1.22 22.68 -11.77
CA PRO A 93 -0.25 21.74 -11.22
C PRO A 93 -0.78 21.00 -9.98
N GLN A 94 -1.53 21.70 -9.10
CA GLN A 94 -2.13 21.11 -7.91
C GLN A 94 -3.11 19.99 -8.26
N ALA A 95 -4.07 20.25 -9.15
CA ALA A 95 -5.06 19.25 -9.55
C ALA A 95 -4.40 18.06 -10.27
N ARG A 96 -3.31 18.31 -11.02
CA ARG A 96 -2.51 17.24 -11.63
C ARG A 96 -1.82 16.39 -10.57
N GLY A 97 -1.23 17.01 -9.55
CA GLY A 97 -0.59 16.33 -8.42
C GLY A 97 -1.58 15.44 -7.65
N GLU A 98 -2.75 15.97 -7.31
CA GLU A 98 -3.83 15.21 -6.65
C GLU A 98 -4.30 14.01 -7.48
N ALA A 99 -4.48 14.21 -8.80
CA ALA A 99 -4.83 13.12 -9.70
C ALA A 99 -3.70 12.08 -9.83
N THR A 100 -2.43 12.51 -9.81
CA THR A 100 -1.25 11.64 -9.84
C THR A 100 -1.11 10.82 -8.55
N GLN A 101 -1.48 11.36 -7.39
CA GLN A 101 -1.51 10.59 -6.14
C GLN A 101 -2.65 9.57 -6.12
N ALA A 102 -3.78 9.89 -6.78
CA ALA A 102 -4.95 9.03 -6.79
C ALA A 102 -4.78 7.72 -7.58
N GLN A 103 -3.74 7.58 -8.39
CA GLN A 103 -3.38 6.31 -9.05
C GLN A 103 -2.46 5.42 -8.21
N TRP A 104 -1.96 5.90 -7.06
CA TRP A 104 -1.07 5.11 -6.21
C TRP A 104 -1.82 3.96 -5.53
N ALA A 105 -1.10 2.87 -5.27
CA ALA A 105 -1.68 1.66 -4.68
C ALA A 105 -2.31 1.94 -3.29
N GLU A 106 -1.75 2.88 -2.54
CA GLU A 106 -2.27 3.35 -1.25
C GLU A 106 -3.68 3.94 -1.38
N THR A 107 -4.05 4.44 -2.56
CA THR A 107 -5.38 4.95 -2.88
C THR A 107 -6.25 3.91 -3.58
N THR A 108 -5.72 3.19 -4.57
CA THR A 108 -6.53 2.29 -5.41
C THR A 108 -6.87 0.98 -4.71
N VAL A 109 -5.96 0.41 -3.92
CA VAL A 109 -6.18 -0.87 -3.23
C VAL A 109 -7.34 -0.78 -2.23
N PRO A 110 -7.42 0.22 -1.33
CA PRO A 110 -8.55 0.33 -0.40
C PRO A 110 -9.89 0.56 -1.12
N GLN A 111 -9.90 1.33 -2.21
CA GLN A 111 -11.12 1.59 -2.98
C GLN A 111 -11.60 0.34 -3.74
N ALA A 112 -10.66 -0.41 -4.32
CA ALA A 112 -10.97 -1.70 -4.93
C ALA A 112 -11.52 -2.68 -3.88
N ALA A 113 -10.86 -2.79 -2.72
CA ALA A 113 -11.34 -3.61 -1.60
C ALA A 113 -12.77 -3.24 -1.17
N GLN A 114 -13.07 -1.95 -1.04
CA GLN A 114 -14.40 -1.46 -0.67
C GLN A 114 -15.47 -1.91 -1.68
N SER A 115 -15.16 -1.88 -2.98
CA SER A 115 -16.10 -2.32 -4.03
C SER A 115 -16.41 -3.83 -4.00
N LEU A 116 -15.56 -4.62 -3.34
CA LEU A 116 -15.73 -6.07 -3.19
C LEU A 116 -16.55 -6.46 -1.95
N GLY A 117 -16.89 -5.51 -1.07
CA GLY A 117 -17.62 -5.79 0.17
C GLY A 117 -16.85 -6.71 1.11
N ALA A 118 -17.50 -7.78 1.61
CA ALA A 118 -16.88 -8.73 2.53
C ALA A 118 -15.61 -9.41 1.94
N ALA A 119 -15.55 -9.57 0.62
CA ALA A 119 -14.37 -10.11 -0.08
C ALA A 119 -13.17 -9.13 -0.09
N GLY A 120 -13.39 -7.86 0.28
CA GLY A 120 -12.33 -6.85 0.40
C GLY A 120 -11.35 -7.11 1.54
N VAL A 121 -11.73 -7.90 2.55
CA VAL A 121 -10.90 -8.19 3.73
C VAL A 121 -9.68 -9.04 3.33
N SER A 122 -9.87 -10.07 2.53
CA SER A 122 -8.79 -10.95 2.06
C SER A 122 -8.10 -10.42 0.80
N TYR A 123 -8.70 -9.45 0.12
CA TYR A 123 -8.18 -8.92 -1.15
C TYR A 123 -6.76 -8.36 -1.04
N ALA A 124 -6.47 -7.50 -0.07
CA ALA A 124 -5.15 -6.88 0.06
C ALA A 124 -4.04 -7.93 0.33
N ALA A 125 -4.33 -8.90 1.20
CA ALA A 125 -3.40 -9.99 1.52
C ALA A 125 -3.17 -10.93 0.33
N THR A 126 -4.25 -11.27 -0.38
CA THR A 126 -4.21 -12.09 -1.61
C THR A 126 -3.44 -11.35 -2.70
N ARG A 127 -3.71 -10.06 -2.91
CA ARG A 127 -3.03 -9.21 -3.89
C ARG A 127 -1.53 -9.18 -3.67
N ARG A 128 -1.08 -8.90 -2.45
CA ARG A 128 0.35 -8.89 -2.12
C ARG A 128 1.00 -10.24 -2.42
N THR A 129 0.35 -11.33 -2.02
CA THR A 129 0.88 -12.69 -2.21
C THR A 129 0.95 -13.07 -3.69
N VAL A 130 -0.15 -12.88 -4.44
CA VAL A 130 -0.22 -13.17 -5.87
C VAL A 130 0.77 -12.29 -6.66
N HIS A 131 0.86 -10.99 -6.36
CA HIS A 131 1.80 -10.09 -7.03
C HIS A 131 3.25 -10.55 -6.82
N ARG A 132 3.64 -10.90 -5.59
CA ARG A 132 5.00 -11.40 -5.31
C ARG A 132 5.34 -12.64 -6.16
N VAL A 133 4.39 -13.57 -6.32
CA VAL A 133 4.58 -14.76 -7.13
C VAL A 133 4.73 -14.39 -8.61
N LEU A 134 3.84 -13.55 -9.14
CA LEU A 134 3.87 -13.13 -10.54
C LEU A 134 5.11 -12.31 -10.88
N GLU A 135 5.53 -11.39 -10.01
CA GLU A 135 6.79 -10.65 -10.13
C GLU A 135 7.99 -11.59 -10.20
N THR A 136 8.02 -12.61 -9.33
CA THR A 136 9.12 -13.58 -9.33
C THR A 136 9.11 -14.42 -10.61
N LEU A 137 7.94 -14.85 -11.08
CA LEU A 137 7.80 -15.56 -12.36
C LEU A 137 8.26 -14.69 -13.55
N ASP A 138 7.94 -13.41 -13.54
CA ASP A 138 8.34 -12.45 -14.58
C ASP A 138 9.86 -12.27 -14.60
N PHE A 139 10.46 -11.99 -13.43
CA PHE A 139 11.91 -11.90 -13.28
C PHE A 139 12.64 -13.19 -13.69
N GLN A 140 12.02 -14.36 -13.49
CA GLN A 140 12.55 -15.66 -13.92
C GLN A 140 12.33 -15.96 -15.41
N GLY A 141 11.63 -15.09 -16.15
CA GLY A 141 11.26 -15.30 -17.55
C GLY A 141 10.27 -16.45 -17.76
N LYS A 142 9.51 -16.82 -16.71
CA LYS A 142 8.50 -17.90 -16.77
C LYS A 142 7.13 -17.42 -17.26
N ILE A 143 6.90 -16.11 -17.19
CA ILE A 143 5.78 -15.42 -17.83
C ILE A 143 6.35 -14.27 -18.67
N ASP A 144 5.67 -13.91 -19.75
CA ASP A 144 6.05 -12.78 -20.62
C ASP A 144 5.52 -11.47 -20.02
N GLY A 145 6.09 -11.08 -18.88
CA GLY A 145 5.69 -9.87 -18.16
C GLY A 145 6.53 -8.65 -18.53
N PRO A 146 6.15 -7.46 -18.01
CA PRO A 146 6.79 -6.20 -18.38
C PRO A 146 8.08 -5.92 -17.60
N MET A 147 8.44 -6.73 -16.60
CA MET A 147 9.59 -6.46 -15.76
C MET A 147 10.89 -6.88 -16.45
N SER A 148 11.92 -6.06 -16.27
CA SER A 148 13.28 -6.37 -16.71
C SER A 148 14.21 -6.14 -15.55
N LEU A 149 15.17 -7.05 -15.36
CA LEU A 149 16.15 -6.96 -14.29
C LEU A 149 17.55 -6.90 -14.88
N ASP A 150 18.34 -5.91 -14.45
CA ASP A 150 19.77 -5.91 -14.70
C ASP A 150 20.45 -6.98 -13.85
N THR A 151 20.60 -8.16 -14.43
CA THR A 151 21.21 -9.35 -13.80
C THR A 151 22.65 -9.11 -13.31
N THR A 152 23.34 -8.09 -13.83
CA THR A 152 24.73 -7.72 -13.50
C THR A 152 24.83 -7.14 -12.09
N ASN A 153 23.84 -6.35 -11.67
CA ASN A 153 23.89 -5.56 -10.42
C ASN A 153 22.80 -5.99 -9.41
N VAL A 154 22.24 -7.19 -9.57
CA VAL A 154 21.18 -7.70 -8.68
C VAL A 154 21.71 -7.88 -7.25
N ALA A 155 20.97 -7.29 -6.30
CA ALA A 155 21.19 -7.51 -4.88
C ALA A 155 21.16 -9.02 -4.54
N PRO A 156 22.04 -9.53 -3.65
CA PRO A 156 22.11 -10.96 -3.33
C PRO A 156 20.77 -11.60 -2.96
N GLU A 157 19.92 -10.87 -2.23
CA GLU A 157 18.61 -11.31 -1.78
C GLU A 157 17.65 -11.52 -2.95
N LEU A 158 17.66 -10.59 -3.91
CA LEU A 158 16.85 -10.69 -5.12
C LEU A 158 17.36 -11.83 -6.02
N ARG A 159 18.68 -12.04 -6.09
CA ARG A 159 19.27 -13.17 -6.81
C ARG A 159 18.85 -14.51 -6.20
N ALA A 160 18.86 -14.62 -4.86
CA ALA A 160 18.39 -15.82 -4.17
C ALA A 160 16.92 -16.10 -4.51
N ARG A 161 16.06 -15.07 -4.44
CA ARG A 161 14.64 -15.19 -4.81
C ARG A 161 14.42 -15.69 -6.23
N MET A 162 15.23 -15.24 -7.19
CA MET A 162 15.12 -15.71 -8.59
C MET A 162 15.46 -17.18 -8.77
N THR A 163 16.17 -17.80 -7.84
CA THR A 163 16.50 -19.25 -7.90
C THR A 163 15.50 -20.13 -7.16
N MET A 164 14.59 -19.55 -6.38
CA MET A 164 13.59 -20.30 -5.60
C MET A 164 12.35 -20.64 -6.45
N ASP A 165 11.67 -21.72 -6.08
CA ASP A 165 10.32 -21.99 -6.60
C ASP A 165 9.37 -20.90 -6.06
N PRO A 166 8.77 -20.07 -6.93
CA PRO A 166 7.92 -18.96 -6.50
C PRO A 166 6.65 -19.42 -5.77
N TYR A 167 6.31 -20.70 -5.84
CA TYR A 167 5.17 -21.29 -5.14
C TYR A 167 5.54 -21.95 -3.80
N ALA A 168 6.82 -22.07 -3.46
CA ALA A 168 7.28 -22.86 -2.31
C ALA A 168 6.73 -22.36 -0.97
N GLU A 169 6.52 -21.04 -0.85
CA GLU A 169 6.00 -20.42 0.37
C GLU A 169 4.47 -20.48 0.47
N LEU A 170 3.77 -20.88 -0.60
CA LEU A 170 2.32 -20.96 -0.61
C LEU A 170 1.82 -22.26 0.04
N ALA A 171 0.67 -22.19 0.70
CA ALA A 171 -0.08 -23.40 1.04
C ALA A 171 -0.37 -24.22 -0.24
N PRO A 172 -0.34 -25.56 -0.20
CA PRO A 172 -0.50 -26.40 -1.39
C PRO A 172 -1.77 -26.11 -2.20
N ALA A 173 -2.89 -25.84 -1.52
CA ALA A 173 -4.15 -25.48 -2.16
C ALA A 173 -4.07 -24.13 -2.89
N SER A 174 -3.44 -23.12 -2.29
CA SER A 174 -3.24 -21.79 -2.89
C SER A 174 -2.32 -21.89 -4.12
N ALA A 175 -1.24 -22.68 -4.02
CA ALA A 175 -0.35 -22.92 -5.15
C ALA A 175 -1.06 -23.62 -6.31
N ALA A 176 -1.88 -24.65 -6.03
CA ALA A 176 -2.65 -25.35 -7.04
C ALA A 176 -3.67 -24.42 -7.71
N ALA A 177 -4.41 -23.63 -6.92
CA ALA A 177 -5.41 -22.68 -7.42
C ALA A 177 -4.78 -21.61 -8.34
N LEU A 178 -3.62 -21.05 -7.96
CA LEU A 178 -2.93 -20.05 -8.76
C LEU A 178 -2.39 -20.65 -10.06
N ARG A 179 -1.73 -21.82 -10.00
CA ARG A 179 -1.22 -22.50 -11.20
C ARG A 179 -2.32 -22.80 -12.22
N ALA A 180 -3.48 -23.25 -11.75
CA ALA A 180 -4.63 -23.56 -12.61
C ALA A 180 -5.23 -22.34 -13.32
N ARG A 181 -4.87 -21.11 -12.91
CA ARG A 181 -5.47 -19.87 -13.41
C ARG A 181 -4.46 -18.89 -14.01
N LEU A 182 -3.20 -19.27 -14.17
CA LEU A 182 -2.15 -18.37 -14.68
C LEU A 182 -2.53 -17.71 -16.01
N ASP A 183 -3.07 -18.46 -16.96
CA ASP A 183 -3.45 -17.95 -18.29
C ASP A 183 -4.47 -16.80 -18.22
N ARG A 184 -5.29 -16.77 -17.17
CA ARG A 184 -6.30 -15.74 -16.92
C ARG A 184 -5.77 -14.60 -16.06
N VAL A 185 -4.96 -14.93 -15.05
CA VAL A 185 -4.42 -14.02 -14.04
C VAL A 185 -3.30 -13.15 -14.61
N VAL A 186 -2.39 -13.75 -15.39
CA VAL A 186 -1.17 -13.10 -15.90
C VAL A 186 -1.49 -11.91 -16.82
N PRO A 187 -2.37 -12.01 -17.85
CA PRO A 187 -2.65 -10.87 -18.73
C PRO A 187 -3.18 -9.65 -17.98
N ARG A 188 -4.03 -9.84 -16.96
CA ARG A 188 -4.59 -8.75 -16.16
C ARG A 188 -3.54 -8.11 -15.24
N TRP A 189 -2.67 -8.93 -14.64
CA TRP A 189 -1.54 -8.41 -13.88
C TRP A 189 -0.59 -7.60 -14.75
N ILE A 190 -0.26 -8.08 -15.96
CA ILE A 190 0.58 -7.35 -16.92
C ILE A 190 -0.07 -6.00 -17.30
N GLU A 191 -1.38 -5.98 -17.57
CA GLU A 191 -2.12 -4.75 -17.85
C GLU A 191 -1.96 -3.75 -16.70
N TYR A 192 -2.14 -4.20 -15.45
CA TYR A 192 -1.96 -3.37 -14.27
C TYR A 192 -0.53 -2.83 -14.14
N VAL A 193 0.49 -3.69 -14.24
CA VAL A 193 1.90 -3.29 -14.06
C VAL A 193 2.32 -2.30 -15.16
N LYS A 194 1.95 -2.54 -16.42
CA LYS A 194 2.25 -1.59 -17.52
C LYS A 194 1.61 -0.22 -17.27
N LEU A 195 0.39 -0.22 -16.73
CA LEU A 195 -0.35 1.00 -16.44
C LEU A 195 0.28 1.82 -15.31
N THR A 196 0.82 1.16 -14.28
CA THR A 196 1.39 1.81 -13.10
C THR A 196 2.89 2.10 -13.23
N ALA A 197 3.61 1.42 -14.13
CA ALA A 197 5.03 1.68 -14.38
C ALA A 197 5.32 3.09 -14.94
N VAL A 198 4.36 3.68 -15.67
CA VAL A 198 4.49 5.04 -16.27
C VAL A 198 4.17 6.16 -15.26
N ALA A 199 3.65 5.79 -14.09
CA ALA A 199 3.13 6.71 -13.08
C ALA A 199 4.11 7.03 -11.95
N GLY A 200 5.26 6.35 -11.90
CA GLY A 200 6.31 6.50 -10.89
C GLY A 200 7.42 7.47 -11.29
#